data_AF-A0A4Z2J3D1-F1
#
_entry.id   AF-A0A4Z2J3D1-F1
#
_cell.length_a   1.000
_cell.length_b   1.000
_cell.length_c   1.000
_cell.angle_alpha   90.00
_cell.angle_beta   90.00
_cell.angle_gamma   90.00
#
_symmetry.space_group_name_H-M   'P 1'
#
loop_
_entity.id
_entity.type
_entity.pdbx_description
1 polymer ?
#
loop_
_entity_poly.entity_id
_entity_poly.type
_entity_poly.pdbx_seq_one_letter_code
_entity_poly.pdbx_strand_id
1 'polypeptide(L)'
;MQSAAREFEISLKAVSVLRFITDHTESVSVINRMMCIHNMPCVLVQLIDCCPWSRFKDGEVEKYNNGRWQTISVEDHLTMTKLDGQVWISLYNLLLKENCQRKYEFNNYNKNQLLKLRGFMTEVLIDQLPNLLELQRFLAHLAITDPAPPKTELLLEQIPEIWNYIVGENSGKWKAIAKYQVKETFSPSESELALQAKRLNQVYNVDVMESLLPEKPKCGLCGKEAAKKCSRCQGEWYCHRECQVKHWSKHKRACQLMAEVTEKIQRDLLEDC
;
A
#
# COMPACT_ATOMS: atom_id res chain seq x y z
N MET A 1 -16.27 19.22 -15.39
CA MET A 1 -16.78 18.15 -14.50
C MET A 1 -15.86 16.93 -14.42
N GLN A 2 -15.48 16.28 -15.53
CA GLN A 2 -14.57 15.11 -15.46
C GLN A 2 -13.17 15.41 -14.87
N SER A 3 -12.57 16.58 -15.14
CA SER A 3 -11.28 16.96 -14.53
C SER A 3 -11.37 17.06 -13.01
N ALA A 4 -12.36 17.80 -12.50
CA ALA A 4 -12.55 18.01 -11.06
C ALA A 4 -12.83 16.71 -10.29
N ALA A 5 -13.63 15.79 -10.86
CA ALA A 5 -13.87 14.48 -10.25
C ALA A 5 -12.59 13.63 -10.16
N ARG A 6 -11.75 13.67 -11.21
CA ARG A 6 -10.45 12.99 -11.21
C ARG A 6 -9.46 13.61 -10.23
N GLU A 7 -9.39 14.95 -10.20
CA GLU A 7 -8.56 15.69 -9.24
C GLU A 7 -8.95 15.33 -7.81
N PHE A 8 -10.25 15.30 -7.50
CA PHE A 8 -10.76 14.86 -6.22
C PHE A 8 -10.29 13.44 -5.86
N GLU A 9 -10.44 12.48 -6.77
CA GLU A 9 -10.00 11.10 -6.53
C GLU A 9 -8.48 11.01 -6.30
N ILE A 10 -7.70 11.77 -7.07
CA ILE A 10 -6.25 11.86 -6.90
C ILE A 10 -5.91 12.44 -5.52
N SER A 11 -6.60 13.51 -5.08
CA SER A 11 -6.40 14.10 -3.76
C SER A 11 -6.69 13.10 -2.64
N LEU A 12 -7.76 12.31 -2.75
CA LEU A 12 -8.08 11.28 -1.76
C LEU A 12 -7.03 10.16 -1.71
N LYS A 13 -6.48 9.78 -2.87
CA LYS A 13 -5.35 8.83 -2.94
C LYS A 13 -4.08 9.41 -2.32
N ALA A 14 -3.83 10.71 -2.49
CA ALA A 14 -2.70 11.39 -1.86
C ALA A 14 -2.76 11.33 -0.33
N VAL A 15 -3.95 11.40 0.28
CA VAL A 15 -4.14 11.20 1.74
C VAL A 15 -3.69 9.80 2.16
N SER A 16 -4.00 8.77 1.35
CA SER A 16 -3.57 7.40 1.65
C SER A 16 -2.04 7.25 1.55
N VAL A 17 -1.42 7.84 0.52
CA VAL A 17 0.04 7.86 0.37
C VAL A 17 0.69 8.60 1.55
N LEU A 18 0.15 9.75 1.94
CA LEU A 18 0.62 10.50 3.09
C LEU A 18 0.59 9.65 4.35
N ARG A 19 -0.50 8.92 4.62
CA ARG A 19 -0.60 8.03 5.76
C ARG A 19 0.55 7.02 5.80
N PHE A 20 0.87 6.37 4.69
CA PHE A 20 1.99 5.42 4.64
C PHE A 20 3.34 6.10 4.85
N ILE A 21 3.53 7.35 4.39
CA ILE A 21 4.73 8.13 4.70
C ILE A 21 4.83 8.37 6.22
N THR A 22 3.71 8.66 6.89
CA THR A 22 3.71 8.84 8.35
C THR A 22 4.05 7.57 9.14
N ASP A 23 3.85 6.38 8.55
CA ASP A 23 4.28 5.12 9.18
C ASP A 23 5.83 5.03 9.24
N HIS A 24 6.53 5.66 8.30
CA HIS A 24 7.98 5.59 8.12
C HIS A 24 8.70 6.94 8.36
N THR A 25 8.38 7.62 9.45
CA THR A 25 9.01 8.87 9.88
C THR A 25 10.36 8.65 10.60
N GLU A 26 11.32 7.98 9.93
CA GLU A 26 12.67 7.77 10.47
C GLU A 26 13.65 8.85 10.00
N SER A 27 13.45 9.38 8.79
CA SER A 27 14.29 10.41 8.21
C SER A 27 13.99 11.80 8.79
N VAL A 28 15.02 12.47 9.27
CA VAL A 28 14.94 13.85 9.80
C VAL A 28 14.39 14.83 8.76
N SER A 29 14.77 14.69 7.48
CA SER A 29 14.26 15.59 6.42
C SER A 29 12.76 15.40 6.20
N VAL A 30 12.28 14.15 6.26
CA VAL A 30 10.86 13.80 6.13
C VAL A 30 10.06 14.39 7.29
N ILE A 31 10.55 14.25 8.52
CA ILE A 31 9.92 14.85 9.71
C ILE A 31 9.91 16.38 9.60
N ASN A 32 11.04 17.01 9.27
CA ASN A 32 11.13 18.47 9.16
C ASN A 32 10.14 19.04 8.13
N ARG A 33 10.02 18.38 6.97
CA ARG A 33 9.06 18.77 5.93
C ARG A 33 7.61 18.62 6.40
N MET A 34 7.26 17.50 7.01
CA MET A 34 5.88 17.26 7.46
C MET A 34 5.49 18.14 8.65
N MET A 35 6.36 18.26 9.66
CA MET A 35 6.02 18.93 10.91
C MET A 35 6.22 20.44 10.86
N CYS A 36 7.33 20.90 10.27
CA CYS A 36 7.75 22.29 10.35
C CYS A 36 7.41 23.09 9.08
N ILE A 37 7.71 22.53 7.89
CA ILE A 37 7.52 23.26 6.63
C ILE A 37 6.05 23.25 6.20
N HIS A 38 5.41 22.09 6.21
CA HIS A 38 4.04 21.92 5.71
C HIS A 38 2.98 21.89 6.82
N ASN A 39 3.38 21.78 8.09
CA ASN A 39 2.49 21.69 9.25
C ASN A 39 1.33 20.70 9.01
N MET A 40 1.69 19.49 8.58
CA MET A 40 0.75 18.44 8.24
C MET A 40 -0.23 18.09 9.35
N PRO A 41 0.12 18.14 10.65
CA PRO A 41 -0.87 17.95 11.72
C PRO A 41 -2.05 18.92 11.61
N CYS A 42 -1.80 20.22 11.37
CA CYS A 42 -2.89 21.19 11.20
C CYS A 42 -3.68 20.96 9.90
N VAL A 43 -3.03 20.57 8.81
CA VAL A 43 -3.72 20.23 7.55
C VAL A 43 -4.67 19.04 7.76
N LEU A 44 -4.23 18.00 8.49
CA LEU A 44 -5.04 16.82 8.79
C LEU A 44 -6.23 17.16 9.70
N VAL A 45 -6.06 18.09 10.67
CA VAL A 45 -7.19 18.63 11.45
C VAL A 45 -8.23 19.25 10.53
N GLN A 46 -7.81 20.06 9.56
CA GLN A 46 -8.74 20.69 8.60
C GLN A 46 -9.47 19.65 7.74
N LEU A 47 -8.83 18.52 7.41
CA LEU A 47 -9.49 17.43 6.68
C LEU A 47 -10.56 16.72 7.51
N ILE A 48 -10.38 16.58 8.84
CA ILE A 48 -11.43 16.06 9.73
C ILE A 48 -12.58 17.04 9.84
N ASP A 49 -12.28 18.34 10.01
CA ASP A 49 -13.28 19.40 10.17
C ASP A 49 -14.15 19.56 8.92
N CYS A 50 -13.52 19.63 7.74
CA CYS A 50 -14.22 19.78 6.47
C CYS A 50 -14.82 18.46 5.94
N CYS A 51 -14.23 17.32 6.28
CA CYS A 51 -14.59 15.98 5.83
C CYS A 51 -15.03 15.92 4.34
N PRO A 52 -14.12 16.19 3.38
CA PRO A 52 -14.50 16.38 1.97
C PRO A 52 -15.05 15.12 1.27
N TRP A 53 -14.94 13.96 1.92
CA TRP A 53 -15.53 12.69 1.49
C TRP A 53 -16.90 12.40 2.13
N SER A 54 -17.51 13.37 2.80
CA SER A 54 -18.89 13.33 3.29
C SER A 54 -19.65 14.55 2.79
N ARG A 55 -20.92 14.38 2.39
CA ARG A 55 -21.78 15.49 1.96
C ARG A 55 -23.24 15.20 2.26
N PHE A 56 -24.03 16.27 2.38
CA PHE A 56 -25.48 16.18 2.47
C PHE A 56 -26.09 16.57 1.12
N LYS A 57 -26.92 15.70 0.56
CA LYS A 57 -27.54 15.90 -0.74
C LYS A 57 -28.96 15.36 -0.74
N ASP A 58 -29.93 16.16 -1.19
CA ASP A 58 -31.33 15.77 -1.36
C ASP A 58 -31.98 15.18 -0.08
N GLY A 59 -31.60 15.67 1.10
CA GLY A 59 -32.12 15.17 2.38
C GLY A 59 -31.32 14.00 2.97
N GLU A 60 -30.36 13.46 2.22
CA GLU A 60 -29.62 12.26 2.56
C GLU A 60 -28.13 12.54 2.79
N VAL A 61 -27.49 11.74 3.65
CA VAL A 61 -26.04 11.78 3.85
C VAL A 61 -25.37 10.83 2.85
N GLU A 62 -24.45 11.36 2.06
CA GLU A 62 -23.61 10.57 1.15
C GLU A 62 -22.16 10.58 1.64
N LYS A 63 -21.51 9.41 1.64
CA LYS A 63 -20.07 9.28 1.88
C LYS A 63 -19.37 8.68 0.67
N TYR A 64 -18.15 9.12 0.40
CA TYR A 64 -17.32 8.63 -0.70
C TYR A 64 -16.56 7.39 -0.26
N ASN A 65 -16.92 6.23 -0.83
CA ASN A 65 -16.28 4.96 -0.49
C ASN A 65 -16.08 4.10 -1.75
N ASN A 66 -14.94 3.43 -1.84
CA ASN A 66 -14.55 2.57 -2.96
C ASN A 66 -14.73 3.25 -4.34
N GLY A 67 -14.33 4.53 -4.46
CA GLY A 67 -14.33 5.26 -5.73
C GLY A 67 -15.69 5.83 -6.16
N ARG A 68 -16.71 5.80 -5.28
CA ARG A 68 -18.05 6.33 -5.59
C ARG A 68 -18.72 6.94 -4.36
N TRP A 69 -19.63 7.89 -4.60
CA TRP A 69 -20.54 8.41 -3.57
C TRP A 69 -21.63 7.36 -3.29
N GLN A 70 -21.90 7.13 -2.01
CA GLN A 70 -22.89 6.15 -1.55
C GLN A 70 -23.75 6.81 -0.47
N THR A 71 -25.07 6.71 -0.61
CA THR A 71 -26.03 7.11 0.43
C THR A 71 -25.90 6.20 1.64
N ILE A 72 -25.85 6.78 2.83
CA ILE A 72 -25.61 6.08 4.09
C ILE A 72 -26.87 6.10 4.93
N SER A 73 -27.22 4.93 5.48
CA SER A 73 -28.36 4.77 6.40
C SER A 73 -28.16 5.61 7.66
N VAL A 74 -29.24 6.02 8.32
CA VAL A 74 -29.18 6.83 9.56
C VAL A 74 -28.36 6.14 10.65
N GLU A 75 -28.44 4.81 10.72
CA GLU A 75 -27.68 3.99 11.69
C GLU A 75 -26.17 4.05 11.45
N ASP A 76 -25.76 4.22 10.20
CA ASP A 76 -24.36 4.24 9.76
C ASP A 76 -23.76 5.65 9.64
N HIS A 77 -24.51 6.70 10.01
CA HIS A 77 -24.03 8.10 9.87
C HIS A 77 -22.72 8.34 10.65
N LEU A 78 -22.56 7.68 11.80
CA LEU A 78 -21.37 7.75 12.64
C LEU A 78 -20.28 6.75 12.23
N THR A 79 -20.54 5.87 11.27
CA THR A 79 -19.56 4.87 10.82
C THR A 79 -18.39 5.55 10.12
N MET A 80 -17.19 5.29 10.63
CA MET A 80 -15.93 5.80 10.11
C MET A 80 -15.65 5.23 8.71
N THR A 81 -15.30 6.10 7.77
CA THR A 81 -14.85 5.68 6.43
C THR A 81 -13.38 5.26 6.45
N LYS A 82 -12.94 4.59 5.39
CA LYS A 82 -11.51 4.28 5.20
C LYS A 82 -10.64 5.54 5.20
N LEU A 83 -11.14 6.66 4.67
CA LEU A 83 -10.41 7.92 4.57
C LEU A 83 -10.27 8.60 5.93
N ASP A 84 -11.33 8.58 6.74
CA ASP A 84 -11.26 9.02 8.15
C ASP A 84 -10.15 8.26 8.88
N GLY A 85 -10.12 6.94 8.72
CA GLY A 85 -9.06 6.09 9.29
C GLY A 85 -7.66 6.49 8.83
N GLN A 86 -7.46 6.83 7.55
CA GLN A 86 -6.16 7.31 7.06
C GLN A 86 -5.72 8.60 7.77
N VAL A 87 -6.63 9.56 7.95
CA VAL A 87 -6.32 10.84 8.58
C VAL A 87 -6.07 10.68 10.06
N TRP A 88 -6.89 9.90 10.77
CA TRP A 88 -6.70 9.62 12.19
C TRP A 88 -5.40 8.88 12.49
N ILE A 89 -5.05 7.86 11.69
CA ILE A 89 -3.77 7.14 11.84
C ILE A 89 -2.60 8.08 11.54
N SER A 90 -2.72 8.96 10.53
CA SER A 90 -1.69 9.95 10.23
C SER A 90 -1.47 10.91 11.40
N LEU A 91 -2.55 11.41 12.00
CA LEU A 91 -2.48 12.26 13.19
C LEU A 91 -1.87 11.53 14.39
N TYR A 92 -2.28 10.29 14.64
CA TYR A 92 -1.70 9.43 15.66
C TYR A 92 -0.18 9.31 15.47
N ASN A 93 0.27 8.98 14.26
CA ASN A 93 1.69 8.83 13.95
C ASN A 93 2.47 10.13 14.15
N LEU A 94 1.96 11.26 13.66
CA LEU A 94 2.68 12.53 13.74
C LEU A 94 2.67 13.15 15.15
N LEU A 95 1.63 12.90 15.95
CA LEU A 95 1.48 13.51 17.26
C LEU A 95 2.02 12.66 18.41
N LEU A 96 2.09 11.33 18.25
CA LEU A 96 2.51 10.43 19.33
C LEU A 96 3.92 9.87 19.16
N LYS A 97 4.48 9.87 17.93
CA LYS A 97 5.88 9.47 17.75
C LYS A 97 6.82 10.50 18.35
N GLU A 98 7.72 10.05 19.21
CA GLU A 98 8.67 10.90 19.93
C GLU A 98 9.52 11.79 19.00
N ASN A 99 10.02 11.23 17.89
CA ASN A 99 10.83 11.98 16.92
C ASN A 99 10.05 13.14 16.28
N CYS A 100 8.73 13.00 16.11
CA CYS A 100 7.87 14.06 15.58
C CYS A 100 7.55 15.09 16.66
N GLN A 101 7.21 14.66 17.89
CA GLN A 101 6.95 15.54 19.02
C GLN A 101 8.12 16.47 19.35
N ARG A 102 9.35 15.94 19.34
CA ARG A 102 10.57 16.72 19.61
C ARG A 102 10.80 17.85 18.61
N LYS A 103 10.26 17.75 17.39
CA LYS A 103 10.41 18.75 16.33
C LYS A 103 9.20 19.66 16.18
N TYR A 104 8.02 19.27 16.64
CA TYR A 104 6.81 20.05 16.45
C TYR A 104 6.69 21.21 17.44
N GLU A 105 6.41 22.41 16.93
CA GLU A 105 6.19 23.58 17.76
C GLU A 105 4.72 23.68 18.17
N PHE A 106 4.45 23.53 19.48
CA PHE A 106 3.11 23.72 20.06
C PHE A 106 2.86 25.19 20.42
N ASN A 107 2.99 26.08 19.44
CA ASN A 107 2.58 27.47 19.61
C ASN A 107 1.05 27.57 19.80
N ASN A 108 0.57 28.74 20.23
CA ASN A 108 -0.86 28.93 20.54
C ASN A 108 -1.77 28.59 19.34
N TYR A 109 -1.35 28.89 18.10
CA TYR A 109 -2.13 28.56 16.92
C TYR A 109 -2.24 27.04 16.71
N ASN A 110 -1.09 26.35 16.65
CA ASN A 110 -1.03 24.90 16.42
C ASN A 110 -1.77 24.14 17.51
N LYS A 111 -1.54 24.51 18.78
CA LYS A 111 -2.25 23.93 19.93
C LYS A 111 -3.76 24.07 19.78
N ASN A 112 -4.27 25.27 19.47
CA ASN A 112 -5.70 25.49 19.31
C ASN A 112 -6.29 24.73 18.13
N GLN A 113 -5.57 24.55 17.02
CA GLN A 113 -6.02 23.69 15.92
C GLN A 113 -6.11 22.23 16.38
N LEU A 114 -5.06 21.69 17.00
CA LEU A 114 -5.06 20.30 17.48
C LEU A 114 -6.17 20.03 18.50
N LEU A 115 -6.47 20.99 19.38
CA LEU A 115 -7.51 20.83 20.39
C LEU A 115 -8.93 20.75 19.81
N LYS A 116 -9.16 21.19 18.57
CA LYS A 116 -10.44 20.95 17.86
C LYS A 116 -10.74 19.46 17.71
N LEU A 117 -9.71 18.62 17.59
CA LEU A 117 -9.86 17.17 17.47
C LEU A 117 -10.67 16.57 18.62
N ARG A 118 -10.62 17.17 19.81
CA ARG A 118 -11.39 16.71 20.97
C ARG A 118 -12.90 16.66 20.71
N GLY A 119 -13.43 17.55 19.87
CA GLY A 119 -14.85 17.55 19.50
C GLY A 119 -15.24 16.40 18.58
N PHE A 120 -14.26 15.80 17.88
CA PHE A 120 -14.47 14.68 16.96
C PHE A 120 -14.18 13.32 17.59
N MET A 121 -13.58 13.30 18.78
CA MET A 121 -13.21 12.08 19.53
C MET A 121 -14.40 11.52 20.31
N THR A 122 -15.38 11.00 19.58
CA THR A 122 -16.61 10.38 20.13
C THR A 122 -16.34 8.96 20.63
N GLU A 123 -17.20 8.45 21.52
CA GLU A 123 -17.14 7.06 21.99
C GLU A 123 -17.19 6.08 20.81
N VAL A 124 -18.08 6.32 19.84
CA VAL A 124 -18.21 5.50 18.62
C VAL A 124 -16.90 5.48 17.81
N LEU A 125 -16.19 6.61 17.71
CA LEU A 125 -14.90 6.64 17.01
C LEU A 125 -13.86 5.80 17.76
N ILE A 126 -13.81 5.91 19.08
CA ILE A 126 -12.88 5.13 19.91
C ILE A 126 -13.21 3.64 19.84
N ASP A 127 -14.48 3.25 19.83
CA ASP A 127 -14.90 1.86 19.67
C ASP A 127 -14.47 1.29 18.31
N GLN A 128 -14.56 2.10 17.25
CA GLN A 128 -14.15 1.71 15.89
C GLN A 128 -12.63 1.72 15.67
N LEU A 129 -11.89 2.56 16.40
CA LEU A 129 -10.42 2.61 16.34
C LEU A 129 -9.82 2.80 17.76
N PRO A 130 -9.74 1.73 18.58
CA PRO A 130 -9.36 1.83 20.00
C PRO A 130 -7.98 2.43 20.26
N ASN A 131 -7.06 2.32 19.30
CA ASN A 131 -5.72 2.90 19.38
C ASN A 131 -5.76 4.44 19.52
N LEU A 132 -6.85 5.11 19.12
CA LEU A 132 -7.00 6.56 19.30
C LEU A 132 -7.17 6.98 20.77
N LEU A 133 -7.40 6.05 21.70
CA LEU A 133 -7.48 6.38 23.13
C LEU A 133 -6.21 7.07 23.64
N GLU A 134 -5.04 6.67 23.14
CA GLU A 134 -3.78 7.34 23.48
C GLU A 134 -3.72 8.77 22.96
N LEU A 135 -4.19 9.00 21.72
CA LEU A 135 -4.31 10.33 21.15
C LEU A 135 -5.30 11.20 21.95
N GLN A 136 -6.41 10.62 22.42
CA GLN A 136 -7.37 11.31 23.28
C GLN A 136 -6.72 11.81 24.58
N ARG A 137 -5.94 10.94 25.22
CA ARG A 137 -5.20 11.28 26.45
C ARG A 137 -4.16 12.35 26.19
N PHE A 138 -3.42 12.25 25.10
CA PHE A 138 -2.45 13.27 24.67
C PHE A 138 -3.12 14.63 24.49
N LEU A 139 -4.25 14.70 23.78
CA LEU A 139 -5.00 15.94 23.57
C LEU A 139 -5.57 16.51 24.88
N ALA A 140 -6.01 15.66 25.80
CA ALA A 140 -6.47 16.08 27.12
C ALA A 140 -5.32 16.69 27.95
N HIS A 141 -4.12 16.10 27.90
CA HIS A 141 -2.93 16.66 28.54
C HIS A 141 -2.51 17.98 27.89
N LEU A 142 -2.51 18.05 26.56
CA LEU A 142 -2.19 19.27 25.81
C LEU A 142 -3.15 20.43 26.13
N ALA A 143 -4.40 20.14 26.52
CA ALA A 143 -5.37 21.17 26.88
C ALA A 143 -5.00 21.90 28.18
N ILE A 144 -4.34 21.21 29.12
CA ILE A 144 -4.02 21.72 30.46
C ILE A 144 -2.54 22.07 30.63
N THR A 145 -1.67 21.56 29.76
CA THR A 145 -0.23 21.78 29.79
C THR A 145 0.23 22.44 28.50
N ASP A 146 1.19 23.37 28.59
CA ASP A 146 1.92 23.87 27.44
C ASP A 146 3.24 23.09 27.30
N PRO A 147 3.44 22.35 26.19
CA PRO A 147 4.71 21.68 25.94
C PRO A 147 5.84 22.69 25.87
N ALA A 148 7.02 22.32 26.37
CA ALA A 148 8.20 23.13 26.17
C ALA A 148 8.44 23.35 24.66
N PRO A 149 8.86 24.54 24.23
CA PRO A 149 9.15 24.79 22.82
C PRO A 149 10.23 23.82 22.34
N PRO A 150 10.15 23.35 21.08
CA PRO A 150 11.16 22.46 20.53
C PRO A 150 12.52 23.16 20.52
N LYS A 151 13.58 22.44 20.86
CA LYS A 151 14.95 22.99 20.84
C LYS A 151 15.38 23.23 19.39
N THR A 152 15.85 24.44 19.10
CA THR A 152 16.44 24.78 17.80
C THR A 152 17.80 24.10 17.68
N GLU A 153 17.82 22.94 17.05
CA GLU A 153 19.04 22.19 16.74
C GLU A 153 19.51 22.51 15.31
N LEU A 154 20.83 22.49 15.11
CA LEU A 154 21.42 22.57 13.77
C LEU A 154 20.96 21.35 12.96
N LEU A 155 20.15 21.59 11.93
CA LEU A 155 19.58 20.54 11.09
C LEU A 155 20.49 20.28 9.90
N LEU A 156 21.28 19.21 9.96
CA LEU A 156 22.00 18.68 8.80
C LEU A 156 21.07 17.70 8.08
N GLU A 157 20.54 18.10 6.93
CA GLU A 157 19.67 17.25 6.11
C GLU A 157 20.26 16.97 4.73
N GLN A 158 19.99 15.76 4.22
CA GLN A 158 20.22 15.45 2.82
C GLN A 158 19.06 16.01 1.99
N ILE A 159 19.36 16.87 1.03
CA ILE A 159 18.36 17.41 0.12
C ILE A 159 18.20 16.43 -1.06
N PRO A 160 16.98 15.90 -1.32
CA PRO A 160 16.77 15.04 -2.47
C PRO A 160 16.96 15.80 -3.78
N GLU A 161 17.95 15.40 -4.59
CA GLU A 161 18.23 16.02 -5.89
C GLU A 161 17.40 15.43 -7.03
N ILE A 162 16.84 14.23 -6.83
CA ILE A 162 16.11 13.48 -7.85
C ILE A 162 14.99 14.32 -8.47
N TRP A 163 14.21 15.02 -7.65
CA TRP A 163 13.13 15.88 -8.14
C TRP A 163 13.66 17.01 -9.02
N ASN A 164 14.68 17.73 -8.55
CA ASN A 164 15.26 18.85 -9.28
C ASN A 164 15.88 18.39 -10.60
N TYR A 165 16.55 17.24 -10.59
CA TYR A 165 17.07 16.61 -11.79
C TYR A 165 15.95 16.25 -12.78
N ILE A 166 14.92 15.53 -12.32
CA ILE A 166 13.79 15.14 -13.17
C ILE A 166 13.08 16.38 -13.75
N VAL A 167 12.82 17.40 -12.93
CA VAL A 167 12.13 18.61 -13.39
C VAL A 167 12.99 19.44 -14.34
N GLY A 168 14.28 19.59 -14.03
CA GLY A 168 15.23 20.32 -14.87
C GLY A 168 15.41 19.66 -16.23
N GLU A 169 15.74 18.36 -16.24
CA GLU A 169 16.01 17.57 -17.45
C GLU A 169 14.79 17.47 -18.38
N ASN A 170 13.58 17.40 -17.79
CA ASN A 170 12.33 17.21 -18.53
C ASN A 170 11.51 18.48 -18.74
N SER A 171 12.02 19.64 -18.31
CA SER A 171 11.35 20.92 -18.50
C SER A 171 11.02 21.16 -19.98
N GLY A 172 9.78 21.56 -20.28
CA GLY A 172 9.27 21.73 -21.64
C GLY A 172 8.99 20.43 -22.41
N LYS A 173 9.47 19.27 -21.95
CA LYS A 173 9.31 17.95 -22.62
C LYS A 173 8.07 17.18 -22.16
N TRP A 174 7.37 17.65 -21.13
CA TRP A 174 6.23 16.94 -20.51
C TRP A 174 5.15 16.48 -21.49
N LYS A 175 4.79 17.30 -22.48
CA LYS A 175 3.79 16.93 -23.50
C LYS A 175 4.29 15.78 -24.39
N ALA A 176 5.57 15.78 -24.76
CA ALA A 176 6.15 14.72 -25.58
C ALA A 176 6.26 13.41 -24.79
N ILE A 177 6.72 13.50 -23.54
CA ILE A 177 6.80 12.36 -22.61
C ILE A 177 5.40 11.77 -22.41
N ALA A 178 4.39 12.60 -22.15
CA ALA A 178 3.01 12.14 -21.98
C ALA A 178 2.49 11.41 -23.24
N LYS A 179 2.72 11.97 -24.44
CA LYS A 179 2.33 11.31 -25.71
C LYS A 179 3.02 9.96 -25.89
N TYR A 180 4.32 9.89 -25.59
CA TYR A 180 5.08 8.63 -25.64
C TYR A 180 4.51 7.60 -24.64
N GLN A 181 4.32 8.00 -23.39
CA GLN A 181 3.79 7.11 -22.35
C GLN A 181 2.37 6.63 -22.63
N VAL A 182 1.50 7.48 -23.21
CA VAL A 182 0.16 7.06 -23.64
C VAL A 182 0.27 5.95 -24.69
N LYS A 183 1.11 6.13 -25.70
CA LYS A 183 1.27 5.16 -26.79
C LYS A 183 1.89 3.85 -26.32
N GLU A 184 2.96 3.92 -25.54
CA GLU A 184 3.81 2.75 -25.25
C GLU A 184 3.42 2.03 -23.94
N THR A 185 2.78 2.72 -22.99
CA THR A 185 2.55 2.20 -21.63
C THR A 185 1.07 2.17 -21.24
N PHE A 186 0.30 3.23 -21.51
CA PHE A 186 -1.08 3.38 -21.01
C PHE A 186 -2.17 3.07 -22.03
N SER A 187 -1.82 2.73 -23.27
CA SER A 187 -2.76 2.25 -24.29
C SER A 187 -2.21 1.03 -25.02
N PRO A 188 -1.78 -0.03 -24.30
CA PRO A 188 -1.34 -1.26 -24.95
C PRO A 188 -2.51 -1.91 -25.69
N SER A 189 -2.23 -2.41 -26.88
CA SER A 189 -3.16 -3.29 -27.60
C SER A 189 -3.41 -4.58 -26.82
N GLU A 190 -4.52 -5.27 -27.09
CA GLU A 190 -4.80 -6.59 -26.48
C GLU A 190 -3.65 -7.58 -26.72
N SER A 191 -3.00 -7.53 -27.89
CA SER A 191 -1.84 -8.37 -28.19
C SER A 191 -0.62 -8.06 -27.31
N GLU A 192 -0.39 -6.79 -26.98
CA GLU A 192 0.71 -6.37 -26.12
C GLU A 192 0.42 -6.71 -24.65
N LEU A 193 -0.82 -6.53 -24.21
CA LEU A 193 -1.28 -6.98 -22.89
C LEU A 193 -1.12 -8.49 -22.73
N ALA A 194 -1.55 -9.27 -23.74
CA ALA A 194 -1.38 -10.72 -23.74
C ALA A 194 0.10 -11.13 -23.70
N LEU A 195 0.97 -10.42 -24.44
CA LEU A 195 2.41 -10.67 -24.41
C LEU A 195 3.04 -10.33 -23.06
N GLN A 196 2.65 -9.21 -22.45
CA GLN A 196 3.10 -8.82 -21.11
C GLN A 196 2.63 -9.81 -20.05
N ALA A 197 1.35 -10.22 -20.08
CA ALA A 197 0.81 -11.24 -19.21
C ALA A 197 1.55 -12.58 -19.37
N LYS A 198 1.86 -12.97 -20.61
CA LYS A 198 2.66 -14.18 -20.90
C LYS A 198 4.07 -14.07 -20.33
N ARG A 199 4.74 -12.91 -20.45
CA ARG A 199 6.07 -12.68 -19.84
C ARG A 199 6.02 -12.74 -18.32
N LEU A 200 5.02 -12.12 -17.70
CA LEU A 200 4.84 -12.17 -16.25
C LEU A 200 4.58 -13.61 -15.79
N ASN A 201 3.73 -14.36 -16.51
CA ASN A 201 3.49 -15.77 -16.24
C ASN A 201 4.78 -16.60 -16.36
N GLN A 202 5.62 -16.33 -17.36
CA GLN A 202 6.93 -16.99 -17.51
C GLN A 202 7.87 -16.74 -16.32
N VAL A 203 7.81 -15.59 -15.66
CA VAL A 203 8.60 -15.32 -14.44
C VAL A 203 8.14 -16.20 -13.28
N TYR A 204 6.84 -16.51 -13.19
CA TYR A 204 6.27 -17.42 -12.21
C TYR A 204 6.29 -18.90 -12.64
N ASN A 205 6.98 -19.23 -13.74
CA ASN A 205 7.12 -20.63 -14.13
C ASN A 205 7.87 -21.40 -13.03
N VAL A 206 7.33 -22.55 -12.65
CA VAL A 206 7.90 -23.48 -11.66
C VAL A 206 9.37 -23.75 -11.93
N ASP A 207 9.78 -23.87 -13.19
CA ASP A 207 11.17 -24.12 -13.54
C ASP A 207 12.10 -22.93 -13.20
N VAL A 208 11.61 -21.70 -13.34
CA VAL A 208 12.36 -20.49 -12.95
C VAL A 208 12.41 -20.38 -11.43
N MET A 209 11.27 -20.57 -10.75
CA MET A 209 11.18 -20.56 -9.28
C MET A 209 12.12 -21.61 -8.65
N GLU A 210 12.19 -22.80 -9.26
CA GLU A 210 13.02 -23.91 -8.80
C GLU A 210 14.52 -23.68 -9.07
N SER A 211 14.87 -22.94 -10.14
CA SER A 211 16.26 -22.53 -10.40
C SER A 211 16.83 -21.51 -9.39
N LEU A 212 15.94 -20.81 -8.69
CA LEU A 212 16.30 -19.84 -7.65
C LEU A 212 16.44 -20.49 -6.26
N LEU A 213 16.10 -21.78 -6.12
CA LEU A 213 16.27 -22.50 -4.86
C LEU A 213 17.77 -22.80 -4.61
N PRO A 214 18.28 -22.50 -3.41
CA PRO A 214 19.70 -22.70 -3.10
C PRO A 214 20.11 -24.17 -3.01
N GLU A 215 19.16 -25.07 -2.74
CA GLU A 215 19.39 -26.51 -2.70
C GLU A 215 19.00 -27.16 -4.02
N LYS A 216 19.95 -27.87 -4.64
CA LYS A 216 19.69 -28.65 -5.84
C LYS A 216 18.76 -29.84 -5.53
N PRO A 217 17.87 -30.22 -6.46
CA PRO A 217 16.96 -31.34 -6.25
C PRO A 217 17.71 -32.66 -6.05
N LYS A 218 17.17 -33.52 -5.19
CA LYS A 218 17.76 -34.83 -4.86
C LYS A 218 16.95 -35.96 -5.51
N CYS A 219 17.64 -37.05 -5.85
CA CYS A 219 17.03 -38.22 -6.47
C CYS A 219 16.15 -38.97 -5.46
N GLY A 220 14.88 -39.19 -5.79
CA GLY A 220 13.91 -39.89 -4.93
C GLY A 220 14.26 -41.35 -4.59
N LEU A 221 15.26 -41.94 -5.27
CA LEU A 221 15.76 -43.28 -4.93
C LEU A 221 17.06 -43.27 -4.13
N CYS A 222 18.07 -42.53 -4.62
CA CYS A 222 19.45 -42.63 -4.10
C CYS A 222 19.94 -41.39 -3.36
N GLY A 223 19.14 -40.32 -3.31
CA GLY A 223 19.44 -39.08 -2.59
C GLY A 223 20.55 -38.20 -3.20
N LYS A 224 21.25 -38.66 -4.24
CA LYS A 224 22.25 -37.86 -4.99
C LYS A 224 21.58 -36.73 -5.77
N GLU A 225 22.34 -35.72 -6.16
CA GLU A 225 21.85 -34.63 -7.02
C GLU A 225 21.13 -35.19 -8.25
N ALA A 226 19.92 -34.71 -8.47
CA ALA A 226 19.07 -35.07 -9.58
C ALA A 226 19.14 -34.00 -10.67
N ALA A 227 19.04 -34.42 -11.92
CA ALA A 227 19.06 -33.53 -13.08
C ALA A 227 17.81 -33.68 -13.95
N LYS A 228 16.98 -34.70 -13.70
CA LYS A 228 15.84 -35.03 -14.56
C LYS A 228 14.58 -35.27 -13.73
N LYS A 229 13.48 -34.65 -14.14
CA LYS A 229 12.13 -34.92 -13.61
C LYS A 229 11.50 -36.12 -14.31
N CYS A 230 10.54 -36.77 -13.66
CA CYS A 230 9.66 -37.71 -14.34
C CYS A 230 8.88 -36.99 -15.45
N SER A 231 9.04 -37.40 -16.70
CA SER A 231 8.39 -36.74 -17.85
C SER A 231 6.86 -36.78 -17.84
N ARG A 232 6.25 -37.69 -17.07
CA ARG A 232 4.79 -37.86 -17.02
C ARG A 232 4.13 -36.91 -16.01
N CYS A 233 4.65 -36.82 -14.79
CA CYS A 233 4.03 -36.05 -13.72
C CYS A 233 4.80 -34.78 -13.35
N GLN A 234 6.05 -34.64 -13.79
CA GLN A 234 6.97 -33.55 -13.46
C GLN A 234 7.19 -33.30 -11.95
N GLY A 235 6.70 -34.19 -11.07
CA GLY A 235 6.70 -33.99 -9.62
C GLY A 235 7.79 -34.72 -8.84
N GLU A 236 8.57 -35.59 -9.47
CA GLU A 236 9.63 -36.37 -8.80
C GLU A 236 10.94 -36.31 -9.59
N TRP A 237 12.05 -36.25 -8.86
CA TRP A 237 13.39 -36.03 -9.40
C TRP A 237 14.26 -37.28 -9.38
N TYR A 238 15.06 -37.46 -10.42
CA TYR A 238 16.00 -38.57 -10.58
C TYR A 238 17.34 -38.11 -11.15
N CYS A 239 18.42 -38.73 -10.69
CA CYS A 239 19.74 -38.54 -11.30
C CYS A 239 19.79 -39.15 -12.71
N HIS A 240 19.27 -40.37 -12.87
CA HIS A 240 19.25 -41.10 -14.15
C HIS A 240 18.00 -41.99 -14.28
N ARG A 241 17.70 -42.40 -15.52
CA ARG A 241 16.55 -43.27 -15.87
C ARG A 241 16.56 -44.59 -15.10
N GLU A 242 17.73 -45.14 -14.79
CA GLU A 242 17.85 -46.36 -14.00
C GLU A 242 17.22 -46.24 -12.61
N CYS A 243 17.41 -45.09 -11.95
CA CYS A 243 16.81 -44.82 -10.65
C CYS A 243 15.29 -44.67 -10.75
N GLN A 244 14.79 -44.06 -11.82
CA GLN A 244 13.36 -43.95 -12.08
C GLN A 244 12.71 -45.33 -12.27
N VAL A 245 13.33 -46.22 -13.07
CA VAL A 245 12.80 -47.57 -13.31
C VAL A 245 12.79 -48.40 -12.02
N LYS A 246 13.85 -48.33 -11.22
CA LYS A 246 13.92 -49.01 -9.91
C LYS A 246 12.90 -48.46 -8.91
N HIS A 247 12.66 -47.15 -8.90
CA HIS A 247 11.68 -46.50 -8.01
C HIS A 247 10.23 -46.62 -8.51
N TRP A 248 10.02 -47.06 -9.76
CA TRP A 248 8.71 -47.01 -10.43
C TRP A 248 7.59 -47.71 -9.66
N SER A 249 7.87 -48.84 -9.00
CA SER A 249 6.88 -49.57 -8.21
C SER A 249 6.27 -48.73 -7.08
N LYS A 250 7.06 -47.84 -6.47
CA LYS A 250 6.62 -46.90 -5.42
C LYS A 250 6.06 -45.60 -6.00
N HIS A 251 6.70 -45.07 -7.05
CA HIS A 251 6.32 -43.80 -7.66
C HIS A 251 5.02 -43.88 -8.50
N LYS A 252 4.69 -45.03 -9.11
CA LYS A 252 3.59 -45.17 -10.09
C LYS A 252 2.26 -44.59 -9.62
N ARG A 253 1.86 -44.85 -8.36
CA ARG A 253 0.58 -44.36 -7.81
C ARG A 253 0.58 -42.84 -7.64
N ALA A 254 1.66 -42.28 -7.09
CA ALA A 254 1.83 -40.83 -6.95
C ALA A 254 1.92 -40.14 -8.33
N CYS A 255 2.64 -40.74 -9.28
CA CYS A 255 2.77 -40.27 -10.65
C CYS A 255 1.42 -40.09 -11.33
N GLN A 256 0.51 -41.06 -11.15
CA GLN A 256 -0.82 -41.03 -11.75
C GLN A 256 -1.69 -39.92 -11.14
N LEU A 257 -1.72 -39.80 -9.81
CA LEU A 257 -2.48 -38.76 -9.13
C LEU A 257 -2.02 -37.36 -9.54
N MET A 258 -0.71 -37.14 -9.59
CA MET A 258 -0.15 -35.85 -9.97
C MET A 258 -0.45 -35.51 -11.43
N ALA A 259 -0.35 -36.49 -12.35
CA ALA A 259 -0.71 -36.28 -13.75
C ALA A 259 -2.20 -35.92 -13.93
N GLU A 260 -3.11 -36.61 -13.24
CA GLU A 260 -4.55 -36.35 -13.29
C GLU A 260 -4.90 -34.95 -12.76
N VAL A 261 -4.23 -34.50 -11.69
CA VAL A 261 -4.40 -33.15 -11.14
C VAL A 261 -3.90 -32.08 -12.12
N THR A 262 -2.72 -32.27 -12.72
CA THR A 262 -2.18 -31.33 -13.71
C THR A 262 -3.07 -31.23 -14.94
N GLU A 263 -3.57 -32.35 -15.47
CA GLU A 263 -4.53 -32.36 -16.59
C GLU A 263 -5.84 -31.66 -16.24
N LYS A 264 -6.34 -31.83 -15.00
CA LYS A 264 -7.54 -31.15 -14.54
C LYS A 264 -7.34 -29.63 -14.47
N ILE A 265 -6.28 -29.18 -13.81
CA ILE A 265 -5.94 -27.74 -13.73
C ILE A 265 -5.81 -27.13 -15.13
N GLN A 266 -5.18 -27.84 -16.06
CA GLN A 266 -4.97 -27.34 -17.41
C GLN A 266 -6.26 -27.29 -18.24
N ARG A 267 -7.24 -28.16 -17.98
CA ARG A 267 -8.58 -28.06 -18.57
C ARG A 267 -9.36 -26.89 -17.98
N ASP A 268 -9.39 -26.75 -16.66
CA ASP A 268 -10.13 -25.69 -15.97
C ASP A 268 -9.62 -24.30 -16.41
N LEU A 269 -8.30 -24.14 -16.59
CA LEU A 269 -7.69 -22.90 -17.13
C LEU A 269 -8.03 -22.59 -18.60
N LEU A 270 -8.43 -23.59 -19.39
CA LEU A 270 -8.82 -23.42 -20.80
C LEU A 270 -10.33 -23.17 -20.96
N GLU A 271 -11.14 -23.52 -19.98
CA GLU A 271 -12.60 -23.27 -19.98
C GLU A 271 -12.97 -21.87 -19.45
N ASP A 272 -12.10 -21.26 -18.64
CA ASP A 272 -12.28 -19.92 -18.04
C ASP A 272 -11.74 -18.74 -18.91
N CYS A 273 -11.40 -18.98 -20.18
CA CYS A 273 -10.86 -17.99 -21.13
C CYS A 273 -11.80 -17.83 -22.34
#